data_AF-A0A7J7QM47-F1
#
_entry.id   AF-A0A7J7QM47-F1
#
_cell.length_a   1.000
_cell.length_b   1.000
_cell.length_c   1.000
_cell.angle_alpha   90.00
_cell.angle_beta   90.00
_cell.angle_gamma   90.00
#
_symmetry.space_group_name_H-M   'P 1'
#
loop_
_entity.id
_entity.type
_entity.pdbx_description
1 polymer ?
#
loop_
_entity_poly.entity_id
_entity_poly.type
_entity_poly.pdbx_seq_one_letter_code
_entity_poly.pdbx_strand_id
1 'polypeptide(L)'
;MRKGYMLESAALDTFAQLTGHRTEDDFHALLAEQNREMDTLGLQLRTLRYLPDSQTYVGLINTMSDEPSKLGTHYSIGQREFFKHVLEAIAVDPNAEAGVGAASGMQLLNMDLSRLTAAAAQQQDDAAAAATQAAAVAALRKLTKSEKEHTLKQLVADGWLRHSHTQSGHYCIGVRSFLELSDMLLQFDLPAETKQAWENII
;
A
#
# COMPACT_ATOMS: atom_id res chain seq x y z
N MET A 1 -14.49 4.43 -10.36
CA MET A 1 -13.62 4.92 -9.27
C MET A 1 -12.17 4.88 -9.73
N ARG A 2 -11.42 5.99 -9.68
CA ARG A 2 -10.01 6.03 -10.15
C ARG A 2 -9.01 5.36 -9.19
N LYS A 3 -9.37 5.16 -7.90
CA LYS A 3 -8.45 4.69 -6.84
C LYS A 3 -8.90 3.44 -6.08
N GLY A 4 -10.01 2.79 -6.44
CA GLY A 4 -10.51 1.58 -5.74
C GLY A 4 -11.07 1.79 -4.33
N TYR A 5 -10.96 3.01 -3.77
CA TYR A 5 -11.48 3.39 -2.46
C TYR A 5 -12.09 4.81 -2.47
N MET A 6 -12.86 5.14 -1.43
CA MET A 6 -13.45 6.47 -1.19
C MET A 6 -13.56 6.76 0.32
N LEU A 7 -13.89 8.00 0.69
CA LEU A 7 -14.19 8.36 2.08
C LEU A 7 -15.48 7.66 2.54
N GLU A 8 -15.49 7.19 3.78
CA GLU A 8 -16.67 6.56 4.38
C GLU A 8 -17.87 7.52 4.40
N SER A 9 -17.65 8.81 4.70
CA SER A 9 -18.70 9.83 4.65
C SER A 9 -19.35 9.95 3.27
N ALA A 10 -18.55 9.91 2.20
CA ALA A 10 -19.06 9.93 0.83
C ALA A 10 -19.77 8.61 0.46
N ALA A 11 -19.33 7.48 1.01
CA ALA A 11 -19.99 6.18 0.82
C ALA A 11 -21.35 6.16 1.54
N LEU A 12 -21.42 6.68 2.77
CA LEU A 12 -22.63 6.89 3.54
C LEU A 12 -23.62 7.81 2.82
N ASP A 13 -23.15 8.94 2.27
CA ASP A 13 -24.00 9.84 1.48
C ASP A 13 -24.60 9.12 0.26
N THR A 14 -23.80 8.29 -0.42
CA THR A 14 -24.26 7.49 -1.57
C THR A 14 -25.28 6.44 -1.13
N PHE A 15 -25.00 5.74 -0.02
CA PHE A 15 -25.91 4.76 0.58
C PHE A 15 -27.26 5.39 0.95
N ALA A 16 -27.22 6.58 1.57
CA ALA A 16 -28.42 7.31 1.96
C ALA A 16 -29.25 7.77 0.75
N GLN A 17 -28.60 8.14 -0.35
CA GLN A 17 -29.28 8.47 -1.60
C GLN A 17 -29.96 7.25 -2.24
N LEU A 18 -29.36 6.07 -2.14
CA LEU A 18 -29.87 4.84 -2.77
C LEU A 18 -30.96 4.15 -1.95
N THR A 19 -30.84 4.15 -0.62
CA THR A 19 -31.70 3.36 0.26
C THR A 19 -32.72 4.21 1.04
N GLY A 20 -32.49 5.52 1.17
CA GLY A 20 -33.26 6.39 2.05
C GLY A 20 -32.92 6.26 3.54
N HIS A 21 -32.05 5.31 3.91
CA HIS A 21 -31.57 5.10 5.28
C HIS A 21 -30.30 5.92 5.54
N ARG A 22 -30.18 6.55 6.71
CA ARG A 22 -29.05 7.45 7.05
C ARG A 22 -28.21 6.99 8.24
N THR A 23 -28.52 5.84 8.84
CA THR A 23 -27.77 5.40 10.02
C THR A 23 -26.49 4.70 9.61
N GLU A 24 -25.42 4.92 10.39
CA GLU A 24 -24.14 4.23 10.20
C GLU A 24 -24.30 2.72 10.42
N ASP A 25 -25.15 2.32 11.36
CA ASP A 25 -25.46 0.91 11.65
C ASP A 25 -26.06 0.20 10.43
N ASP A 26 -27.03 0.82 9.75
CA ASP A 26 -27.64 0.26 8.53
C ASP A 26 -26.61 0.12 7.41
N PHE A 27 -25.69 1.08 7.30
CA PHE A 27 -24.61 1.04 6.32
C PHE A 27 -23.62 -0.09 6.60
N HIS A 28 -23.16 -0.24 7.84
CA HIS A 28 -22.26 -1.33 8.24
C HIS A 28 -22.93 -2.71 8.11
N ALA A 29 -24.22 -2.80 8.40
CA ALA A 29 -25.00 -4.02 8.17
C ALA A 29 -25.06 -4.37 6.67
N LEU A 30 -25.26 -3.38 5.79
CA LEU A 30 -25.21 -3.59 4.34
C LEU A 30 -23.81 -4.05 3.91
N LEU A 31 -22.74 -3.40 4.36
CA LEU A 31 -21.37 -3.79 4.02
C LEU A 31 -21.11 -5.26 4.42
N ALA A 32 -21.56 -5.67 5.59
CA ALA A 32 -21.43 -7.05 6.05
C ALA A 32 -22.22 -8.05 5.19
N GLU A 33 -23.42 -7.70 4.73
CA GLU A 33 -24.20 -8.52 3.80
C GLU A 33 -23.50 -8.64 2.44
N GLN A 34 -23.08 -7.51 1.86
CA GLN A 34 -22.41 -7.49 0.56
C GLN A 34 -21.10 -8.27 0.60
N ASN A 35 -20.36 -8.22 1.72
CA ASN A 35 -19.17 -9.04 1.90
C ASN A 35 -19.47 -10.54 1.89
N ARG A 36 -20.59 -11.00 2.46
CA ARG A 36 -20.99 -12.41 2.38
C ARG A 36 -21.27 -12.86 0.95
N GLU A 37 -21.92 -12.00 0.17
CA GLU A 37 -22.24 -12.30 -1.23
C GLU A 37 -20.98 -12.31 -2.11
N MET A 38 -20.06 -11.36 -1.89
CA MET A 38 -18.84 -11.19 -2.69
C MET A 38 -17.66 -12.09 -2.28
N ASP A 39 -17.74 -12.75 -1.13
CA ASP A 39 -16.67 -13.64 -0.64
C ASP A 39 -16.31 -14.74 -1.67
N THR A 40 -17.32 -15.30 -2.34
CA THR A 40 -17.14 -16.30 -3.40
C THR A 40 -16.37 -15.78 -4.62
N LEU A 41 -16.33 -14.47 -4.82
CA LEU A 41 -15.58 -13.79 -5.88
C LEU A 41 -14.19 -13.35 -5.42
N GLY A 42 -13.83 -13.61 -4.15
CA GLY A 42 -12.58 -13.14 -3.57
C GLY A 42 -12.50 -11.62 -3.47
N LEU A 43 -13.64 -10.98 -3.23
CA LEU A 43 -13.75 -9.53 -3.10
C LEU A 43 -14.34 -9.18 -1.74
N GLN A 44 -13.82 -8.11 -1.14
CA GLN A 44 -14.29 -7.62 0.15
C GLN A 44 -14.30 -6.09 0.18
N LEU A 45 -15.35 -5.50 0.71
CA LEU A 45 -15.38 -4.10 1.15
C LEU A 45 -14.76 -4.02 2.54
N ARG A 46 -13.68 -3.25 2.65
CA ARG A 46 -12.95 -3.03 3.90
C ARG A 46 -12.99 -1.56 4.27
N THR A 47 -13.22 -1.31 5.55
CA THR A 47 -13.12 0.02 6.17
C THR A 47 -11.75 0.15 6.84
N LEU A 48 -11.11 1.31 6.68
CA LEU A 48 -9.77 1.59 7.20
C LEU A 48 -9.70 3.03 7.71
N ARG A 49 -9.28 3.23 8.95
CA ARG A 49 -8.97 4.56 9.47
C ARG A 49 -7.51 4.89 9.17
N TYR A 50 -7.28 5.85 8.27
CA TYR A 50 -5.95 6.26 7.88
C TYR A 50 -5.39 7.28 8.88
N LEU A 51 -4.43 6.88 9.71
CA LEU A 51 -3.93 7.72 10.80
C LEU A 51 -3.40 9.10 10.37
N PRO A 52 -2.66 9.26 9.25
CA PRO A 52 -2.06 10.55 8.90
C PRO A 52 -3.06 11.68 8.65
N ASP A 53 -4.27 11.39 8.18
CA ASP A 53 -5.34 12.39 8.04
C ASP A 53 -6.53 12.14 8.97
N SER A 54 -6.48 11.06 9.77
CA SER A 54 -7.52 10.62 10.68
C SER A 54 -8.89 10.36 10.02
N GLN A 55 -8.95 10.21 8.70
CA GLN A 55 -10.18 9.92 7.98
C GLN A 55 -10.40 8.42 7.80
N THR A 56 -11.67 8.02 7.78
CA THR A 56 -12.07 6.65 7.47
C THR A 56 -12.36 6.50 5.98
N TYR A 57 -11.80 5.46 5.39
CA TYR A 57 -11.95 5.11 3.99
C TYR A 57 -12.60 3.74 3.86
N VAL A 58 -13.42 3.57 2.82
CA VAL A 58 -13.97 2.29 2.41
C VAL A 58 -13.41 1.95 1.04
N GLY A 59 -12.88 0.74 0.87
CA GLY A 59 -12.33 0.27 -0.38
C GLY A 59 -12.72 -1.16 -0.71
N LEU A 60 -12.76 -1.46 -2.00
CA LEU A 60 -12.96 -2.82 -2.50
C LEU A 60 -11.59 -3.47 -2.68
N ILE A 61 -11.33 -4.54 -1.95
CA ILE A 61 -10.08 -5.28 -1.98
C ILE A 61 -10.29 -6.65 -2.63
N ASN A 62 -9.27 -7.11 -3.36
CA ASN A 62 -9.19 -8.47 -3.85
C ASN A 62 -8.43 -9.33 -2.84
N THR A 63 -9.08 -10.35 -2.30
CA THR A 63 -8.55 -11.27 -1.29
C THR A 63 -7.89 -12.51 -1.89
N MET A 64 -8.11 -12.78 -3.18
CA MET A 64 -7.49 -13.91 -3.88
C MET A 64 -6.20 -13.55 -4.63
N SER A 65 -5.95 -12.26 -4.90
CA SER A 65 -4.75 -11.83 -5.60
C SER A 65 -3.55 -11.73 -4.65
N ASP A 66 -2.46 -12.39 -5.02
CA ASP A 66 -1.14 -12.15 -4.43
C ASP A 66 -0.69 -10.71 -4.69
N GLU A 67 0.14 -10.17 -3.81
CA GLU A 67 0.60 -8.78 -3.85
C GLU A 67 1.32 -8.41 -5.15
N PRO A 68 2.17 -9.28 -5.75
CA PRO A 68 2.77 -9.02 -7.05
C PRO A 68 1.73 -8.83 -8.17
N SER A 69 0.60 -9.54 -8.12
CA SER A 69 -0.46 -9.45 -9.13
C SER A 69 -1.30 -8.18 -9.01
N LYS A 70 -1.48 -7.63 -7.80
CA LYS A 70 -2.21 -6.36 -7.57
C LYS A 70 -1.55 -5.16 -8.26
N LEU A 71 -0.23 -5.20 -8.39
CA LEU A 71 0.58 -4.22 -9.14
C LEU A 71 0.95 -4.70 -10.55
N GLY A 72 0.66 -5.98 -10.86
CA GLY A 72 1.26 -6.75 -11.93
C GLY A 72 1.00 -6.24 -13.35
N THR A 73 -0.18 -5.63 -13.55
CA THR A 73 -0.67 -5.18 -14.86
C THR A 73 -0.23 -3.77 -15.22
N HIS A 74 0.14 -2.94 -14.25
CA HIS A 74 0.45 -1.52 -14.45
C HIS A 74 1.91 -1.16 -14.20
N TYR A 75 2.65 -2.02 -13.50
CA TYR A 75 4.03 -1.77 -13.12
C TYR A 75 4.94 -2.90 -13.60
N SER A 76 6.06 -2.53 -14.23
CA SER A 76 7.13 -3.47 -14.55
C SER A 76 7.73 -4.08 -13.29
N ILE A 77 8.40 -5.23 -13.43
CA ILE A 77 9.06 -5.92 -12.31
C ILE A 77 9.98 -4.97 -11.52
N GLY A 78 10.80 -4.17 -12.22
CA GLY A 78 11.69 -3.22 -11.57
C GLY A 78 10.93 -2.14 -10.78
N GLN A 79 9.78 -1.67 -11.30
CA GLN A 79 8.98 -0.67 -10.60
C GLN A 79 8.29 -1.24 -9.36
N ARG A 80 7.83 -2.50 -9.43
CA ARG A 80 7.25 -3.20 -8.27
C ARG A 80 8.29 -3.39 -7.17
N GLU A 81 9.49 -3.83 -7.53
CA GLU A 81 10.58 -3.99 -6.56
C GLU A 81 11.02 -2.63 -5.99
N PHE A 82 11.08 -1.59 -6.82
CA PHE A 82 11.36 -0.24 -6.36
C PHE A 82 10.30 0.23 -5.35
N PHE A 83 9.02 -0.02 -5.63
CA PHE A 83 7.93 0.32 -4.72
C PHE A 83 8.04 -0.41 -3.38
N LYS A 84 8.36 -1.70 -3.37
CA LYS A 84 8.61 -2.46 -2.13
C LYS A 84 9.65 -1.78 -1.26
N HIS A 85 10.80 -1.42 -1.83
CA HIS A 85 11.85 -0.70 -1.09
C HIS A 85 11.45 0.72 -0.67
N VAL A 86 10.58 1.40 -1.42
CA VAL A 86 10.01 2.67 -0.98
C VAL A 86 9.15 2.48 0.27
N LEU A 87 8.32 1.44 0.33
CA LEU A 87 7.52 1.13 1.51
C LEU A 87 8.40 0.79 2.72
N GLU A 88 9.41 -0.06 2.53
CA GLU A 88 10.39 -0.42 3.58
C GLU A 88 11.12 0.82 4.11
N ALA A 89 11.59 1.72 3.22
CA ALA A 89 12.26 2.94 3.61
C ALA A 89 11.37 3.91 4.40
N ILE A 90 10.07 3.94 4.10
CA ILE A 90 9.08 4.72 4.87
C ILE A 90 8.79 4.04 6.22
N ALA A 91 8.75 2.71 6.26
CA ALA A 91 8.42 1.94 7.45
C ALA A 91 9.42 2.11 8.60
N VAL A 92 10.70 2.28 8.25
CA VAL A 92 11.81 2.43 9.21
C VAL A 92 12.15 3.89 9.54
N ASP A 93 11.33 4.84 9.14
CA ASP A 93 11.55 6.26 9.45
C ASP A 93 11.52 6.49 10.98
N PRO A 94 12.63 6.96 11.60
CA PRO A 94 12.69 7.19 13.04
C PRO A 94 11.82 8.37 13.49
N ASN A 95 11.34 9.21 12.57
CA ASN A 95 10.49 10.36 12.88
C ASN A 95 9.01 10.11 12.53
N ALA A 96 8.58 8.84 12.49
CA ALA A 96 7.22 8.49 12.12
C ALA A 96 6.18 9.19 13.00
N GLU A 97 5.33 10.00 12.38
CA GLU A 97 4.21 10.67 13.05
C GLU A 97 3.00 9.71 13.08
N ALA A 98 2.45 9.47 14.28
CA ALA A 98 1.37 8.49 14.49
C ALA A 98 1.70 7.08 13.92
N GLY A 99 2.99 6.71 13.92
CA GLY A 99 3.50 5.43 13.44
C GLY A 99 3.40 5.22 11.93
N VAL A 100 3.14 6.27 11.15
CA VAL A 100 3.32 6.26 9.69
C VAL A 100 4.47 7.18 9.33
N GLY A 101 5.57 6.59 8.86
CA GLY A 101 6.75 7.33 8.45
C GLY A 101 6.59 8.15 7.19
N ALA A 102 7.64 8.90 6.87
CA ALA A 102 7.79 9.59 5.60
C ALA A 102 9.24 9.50 5.08
N ALA A 103 9.40 9.49 3.76
CA ALA A 103 10.72 9.49 3.13
C ALA A 103 10.82 10.59 2.07
N SER A 104 11.94 11.33 2.08
CA SER A 104 12.15 12.39 1.09
C SER A 104 12.31 11.82 -0.32
N GLY A 105 11.79 12.51 -1.34
CA GLY A 105 12.00 12.10 -2.74
C GLY A 105 13.48 11.97 -3.09
N MET A 106 14.34 12.81 -2.53
CA MET A 106 15.78 12.73 -2.73
C MET A 106 16.38 11.43 -2.17
N GLN A 107 15.97 11.01 -0.97
CA GLN A 107 16.39 9.74 -0.38
C GLN A 107 15.92 8.57 -1.26
N LEU A 108 14.62 8.54 -1.61
CA LEU A 108 14.03 7.46 -2.41
C LEU A 108 14.69 7.30 -3.78
N LEU A 109 15.03 8.40 -4.46
CA LEU A 109 15.68 8.35 -5.77
C LEU A 109 17.13 7.86 -5.72
N ASN A 110 17.82 8.05 -4.59
CA ASN A 110 19.23 7.73 -4.41
C ASN A 110 19.46 6.50 -3.52
N MET A 111 18.43 5.70 -3.22
CA MET A 111 18.58 4.46 -2.45
C MET A 111 19.59 3.52 -3.10
N ASP A 112 20.50 2.96 -2.29
CA ASP A 112 21.42 1.90 -2.72
C ASP A 112 20.71 0.55 -2.74
N LEU A 113 19.99 0.33 -3.82
CA LEU A 113 19.22 -0.87 -4.08
C LEU A 113 20.11 -2.10 -4.35
N SER A 114 21.41 -1.91 -4.57
CA SER A 114 22.34 -3.01 -4.86
C SER A 114 22.68 -3.82 -3.61
N ARG A 115 22.72 -3.17 -2.43
CA ARG A 115 23.00 -3.79 -1.13
C ARG A 115 21.79 -4.46 -0.50
N LEU A 116 20.63 -3.81 -0.59
CA LEU A 116 19.36 -4.30 -0.01
C LEU A 116 18.93 -5.65 -0.60
N THR A 117 19.24 -5.85 -1.88
CA THR A 117 18.85 -7.05 -2.63
C THR A 117 19.83 -8.22 -2.48
N ALA A 118 21.11 -7.94 -2.22
CA ALA A 118 22.13 -8.96 -2.01
C ALA A 118 21.95 -9.70 -0.67
N ALA A 119 21.49 -9.00 0.37
CA ALA A 119 21.16 -9.59 1.66
C ALA A 119 19.95 -10.54 1.59
N ALA A 120 18.90 -10.16 0.83
CA ALA A 120 17.71 -10.98 0.65
C ALA A 120 17.97 -12.26 -0.20
N ALA A 121 18.86 -12.19 -1.19
CA ALA A 121 19.19 -13.34 -2.04
C ALA A 121 20.01 -14.44 -1.32
N GLN A 122 20.65 -14.13 -0.18
CA GLN A 122 21.46 -15.09 0.59
C GLN A 122 20.65 -15.95 1.56
N GLN A 123 19.35 -15.68 1.75
CA GLN A 123 18.50 -16.38 2.73
C GLN A 123 17.52 -17.40 2.12
N GLN A 124 17.58 -17.66 0.81
CA GLN A 124 16.58 -18.49 0.12
C GLN A 124 17.19 -19.83 -0.38
N ASP A 125 16.82 -20.95 0.25
CA ASP A 125 17.26 -22.31 -0.14
C ASP A 125 16.53 -22.87 -1.39
N ASP A 126 15.48 -22.19 -1.88
CA ASP A 126 14.73 -22.59 -3.08
C ASP A 126 15.28 -21.93 -4.35
N ALA A 127 15.80 -22.76 -5.27
CA ALA A 127 16.40 -22.32 -6.52
C ALA A 127 15.42 -21.57 -7.46
N ALA A 128 14.12 -21.90 -7.43
CA ALA A 128 13.12 -21.25 -8.28
C ALA A 128 12.76 -19.85 -7.75
N ALA A 129 12.63 -19.72 -6.43
CA ALA A 129 12.43 -18.43 -5.77
C ALA A 129 13.67 -17.52 -5.93
N ALA A 130 14.87 -18.08 -5.79
CA ALA A 130 16.13 -17.36 -5.98
C ALA A 130 16.27 -16.80 -7.42
N ALA A 131 15.86 -17.55 -8.45
CA ALA A 131 15.88 -17.08 -9.82
C ALA A 131 14.91 -15.91 -10.07
N THR A 132 13.71 -15.99 -9.48
CA THR A 132 12.70 -14.92 -9.57
C THR A 132 13.18 -13.65 -8.88
N GLN A 133 13.76 -13.76 -7.68
CA GLN A 133 14.36 -12.64 -6.98
C GLN A 133 15.51 -12.03 -7.78
N ALA A 134 16.43 -12.86 -8.32
CA ALA A 134 17.54 -12.36 -9.15
C ALA A 134 17.06 -11.56 -10.38
N ALA A 135 15.97 -11.99 -11.02
CA ALA A 135 15.35 -11.26 -12.12
C ALA A 135 14.77 -9.91 -11.67
N ALA A 136 14.11 -9.85 -10.50
CA ALA A 136 13.61 -8.61 -9.94
C ALA A 136 14.74 -7.61 -9.64
N VAL A 137 15.83 -8.09 -9.05
CA VAL A 137 17.04 -7.29 -8.77
C VAL A 137 17.67 -6.75 -10.05
N ALA A 138 17.77 -7.59 -11.08
CA ALA A 138 18.31 -7.16 -12.37
C ALA A 138 17.42 -6.10 -13.04
N ALA A 139 16.10 -6.24 -12.96
CA ALA A 139 15.14 -5.25 -13.47
C ALA A 139 15.22 -3.93 -12.70
N LEU A 140 15.32 -3.99 -11.38
CA LEU A 140 15.47 -2.81 -10.51
C LEU A 140 16.73 -2.01 -10.82
N ARG A 141 17.87 -2.68 -11.05
CA ARG A 141 19.14 -2.02 -11.41
C ARG A 141 19.10 -1.29 -12.75
N LYS A 142 18.19 -1.69 -13.64
CA LYS A 142 18.00 -1.03 -14.95
C LYS A 142 17.14 0.23 -14.86
N LEU A 143 16.41 0.44 -13.76
CA LEU A 143 15.61 1.65 -13.58
C LEU A 143 16.49 2.88 -13.43
N THR A 144 16.33 3.80 -14.38
CA THR A 144 16.94 5.12 -14.35
C THR A 144 16.29 6.00 -13.27
N LYS A 145 16.98 7.07 -12.90
CA LYS A 145 16.44 8.06 -11.95
C LYS A 145 15.14 8.70 -12.44
N SER A 146 15.03 8.95 -13.75
CA SER A 146 13.82 9.53 -14.36
C SER A 146 12.64 8.56 -14.29
N GLU A 147 12.87 7.28 -14.54
CA GLU A 147 11.82 6.25 -14.40
C GLU A 147 11.39 6.07 -12.94
N LYS A 148 12.32 6.11 -11.98
CA LYS A 148 11.98 6.10 -10.55
C LYS A 148 11.10 7.29 -10.17
N GLU A 149 11.45 8.49 -10.64
CA GLU A 149 10.66 9.69 -10.38
C GLU A 149 9.27 9.61 -10.99
N HIS A 150 9.16 9.14 -12.24
CA HIS A 150 7.87 8.89 -12.88
C HIS A 150 7.03 7.87 -12.11
N THR A 151 7.68 6.79 -11.66
CA THR A 151 7.05 5.73 -10.86
C THR A 151 6.49 6.27 -9.55
N LEU A 152 7.23 7.11 -8.82
CA LEU A 152 6.71 7.77 -7.60
C LEU A 152 5.46 8.62 -7.89
N LYS A 153 5.47 9.41 -8.97
CA LYS A 153 4.31 10.21 -9.39
C LYS A 153 3.10 9.34 -9.72
N GLN A 154 3.31 8.23 -10.41
CA GLN A 154 2.26 7.29 -10.77
C GLN A 154 1.70 6.58 -9.54
N LEU A 155 2.55 6.12 -8.62
CA LEU A 155 2.14 5.51 -7.35
C LEU A 155 1.28 6.45 -6.50
N VAL A 156 1.58 7.76 -6.50
CA VAL A 156 0.73 8.77 -5.84
C VAL A 156 -0.61 8.94 -6.57
N ALA A 157 -0.59 9.00 -7.90
CA ALA A 157 -1.80 9.11 -8.70
C ALA A 157 -2.75 7.92 -8.47
N ASP A 158 -2.19 6.72 -8.36
CA ASP A 158 -2.92 5.46 -8.18
C ASP A 158 -3.32 5.19 -6.71
N GLY A 159 -2.85 6.01 -5.77
CA GLY A 159 -3.19 5.94 -4.35
C GLY A 159 -2.33 4.98 -3.51
N TRP A 160 -1.29 4.40 -4.09
CA TRP A 160 -0.31 3.55 -3.41
C TRP A 160 0.61 4.36 -2.49
N LEU A 161 0.95 5.58 -2.89
CA LEU A 161 1.67 6.55 -2.08
C LEU A 161 0.86 7.84 -1.92
N ARG A 162 1.28 8.68 -0.98
CA ARG A 162 0.77 10.05 -0.82
C ARG A 162 1.94 11.00 -0.55
N HIS A 163 1.78 12.28 -0.85
CA HIS A 163 2.68 13.29 -0.32
C HIS A 163 2.42 13.48 1.18
N SER A 164 3.50 13.62 1.97
CA SER A 164 3.37 13.97 3.38
C SER A 164 2.69 15.34 3.53
N HIS A 165 1.79 15.45 4.52
CA HIS A 165 1.12 16.69 4.86
C HIS A 165 1.98 17.61 5.72
N THR A 166 2.92 17.04 6.47
CA THR A 166 3.78 17.76 7.41
C THR A 166 5.16 18.07 6.84
N GLN A 167 5.65 17.27 5.88
CA GLN A 167 6.98 17.42 5.28
C GLN A 167 6.92 17.54 3.76
N SER A 168 7.14 18.75 3.25
CA SER A 168 7.17 18.99 1.80
C SER A 168 8.23 18.13 1.09
N GLY A 169 7.89 17.61 -0.09
CA GLY A 169 8.77 16.74 -0.87
C GLY A 169 8.98 15.33 -0.32
N HIS A 170 8.26 14.97 0.75
CA HIS A 170 8.27 13.61 1.31
C HIS A 170 7.05 12.81 0.85
N TYR A 171 7.20 11.50 0.89
CA TYR A 171 6.18 10.51 0.54
C TYR A 171 5.84 9.66 1.76
N CYS A 172 4.57 9.34 1.92
CA CYS A 172 4.02 8.40 2.91
C CYS A 172 3.30 7.26 2.19
N ILE A 173 3.06 6.16 2.91
CA ILE A 173 2.26 5.03 2.43
C ILE A 173 0.82 5.50 2.19
N GLY A 174 0.27 5.25 1.01
CA GLY A 174 -1.10 5.63 0.66
C GLY A 174 -2.15 4.67 1.25
N VAL A 175 -3.40 5.15 1.33
CA VAL A 175 -4.56 4.39 1.83
C VAL A 175 -4.72 3.05 1.12
N ARG A 176 -4.50 3.03 -0.21
CA ARG A 176 -4.64 1.82 -1.01
C ARG A 176 -3.67 0.72 -0.59
N SER A 177 -2.44 1.09 -0.22
CA SER A 177 -1.43 0.13 0.23
C SER A 177 -1.84 -0.55 1.53
N PHE A 178 -2.40 0.20 2.49
CA PHE A 178 -2.92 -0.39 3.73
C PHE A 178 -4.14 -1.30 3.49
N LEU A 179 -5.02 -0.92 2.57
CA LEU A 179 -6.18 -1.74 2.22
C LEU A 179 -5.79 -3.04 1.52
N GLU A 180 -4.91 -2.94 0.52
CA GLU A 180 -4.65 -4.04 -0.42
C GLU A 180 -3.40 -4.87 -0.10
N LEU A 181 -2.44 -4.33 0.65
CA LEU A 181 -1.15 -4.97 0.95
C LEU A 181 -0.94 -5.18 2.46
N SER A 182 -2.02 -5.28 3.24
CA SER A 182 -1.93 -5.37 4.71
C SER A 182 -0.96 -6.46 5.20
N ASP A 183 -1.05 -7.65 4.62
CA ASP A 183 -0.27 -8.80 5.09
C ASP A 183 1.22 -8.61 4.79
N MET A 184 1.55 -8.17 3.56
CA MET A 184 2.91 -7.78 3.20
C MET A 184 3.49 -6.68 4.10
N LEU A 185 2.71 -5.65 4.39
CA LEU A 185 3.17 -4.52 5.22
C LEU A 185 3.56 -4.99 6.63
N LEU A 186 2.77 -5.89 7.23
CA LEU A 186 3.04 -6.43 8.57
C LEU A 186 4.20 -7.44 8.62
N GLN A 187 4.66 -7.92 7.46
CA GLN A 187 5.81 -8.82 7.35
C GLN A 187 7.16 -8.09 7.25
N PHE A 188 7.17 -6.77 7.09
CA PHE A 188 8.41 -6.00 7.11
C PHE A 188 9.08 -6.03 8.50
N ASP A 189 10.38 -5.76 8.52
CA ASP A 189 11.13 -5.56 9.76
C ASP A 189 10.81 -4.16 10.32
N LEU A 190 9.70 -4.08 11.05
CA LEU A 190 9.13 -2.83 11.54
C LEU A 190 9.66 -2.46 12.94
N PRO A 191 9.99 -1.19 13.19
CA PRO A 191 10.11 -0.67 14.56
C PRO A 191 8.82 -0.95 15.35
N ALA A 192 8.94 -1.23 16.66
CA ALA A 192 7.80 -1.65 17.48
C ALA A 192 6.62 -0.66 17.45
N GLU A 193 6.91 0.64 17.46
CA GLU A 193 5.90 1.70 17.38
C GLU A 193 5.18 1.73 16.03
N THR A 194 5.93 1.59 14.92
CA THR A 194 5.38 1.48 13.57
C THR A 194 4.49 0.25 13.45
N LYS A 195 4.95 -0.90 13.95
CA LYS A 195 4.18 -2.15 13.91
C LYS A 195 2.85 -2.01 14.65
N GLN A 196 2.88 -1.48 15.87
CA GLN A 196 1.68 -1.26 16.66
C GLN A 196 0.71 -0.30 15.96
N ALA A 197 1.21 0.78 15.35
CA ALA A 197 0.36 1.71 14.62
C ALA A 197 -0.28 1.07 13.38
N TRP A 198 0.46 0.22 12.66
CA TRP A 198 -0.05 -0.46 11.46
C TRP A 198 -1.06 -1.55 11.82
N GLU A 199 -0.85 -2.28 12.92
CA GLU A 199 -1.85 -3.21 13.48
C GLU A 199 -3.14 -2.49 13.92
N ASN A 200 -3.08 -1.21 14.29
CA ASN A 200 -4.27 -0.41 14.58
C ASN A 200 -4.96 0.15 13.31
N ILE A 201 -4.24 0.22 12.19
CA ILE A 201 -4.77 0.67 10.89
C ILE A 201 -5.47 -0.48 10.16
N ILE A 202 -4.84 -1.66 10.16
CA ILE A 202 -5.21 -2.87 9.42
C ILE A 202 -6.25 -3.66 10.20
#